data_AF-A0A8B3N8V8-F1
#
_entry.id   AF-A0A8B3N8V8-F1
#
_cell.length_a   1.000
_cell.length_b   1.000
_cell.length_c   1.000
_cell.angle_alpha   90.00
_cell.angle_beta   90.00
_cell.angle_gamma   90.00
#
_symmetry.space_group_name_H-M   'P 1'
#
loop_
_entity.id
_entity.type
_entity.pdbx_description
1 polymer ?
#
loop_
_entity_poly.entity_id
_entity_poly.type
_entity_poly.pdbx_seq_one_letter_code
_entity_poly.pdbx_strand_id
1 'polypeptide(L)' 'MSHIVVLGAGLGGTIMAYEMRDKLRSDDRLSVVTLGTSYSFVPSNPWVAVGWRERDDVTVDLA' A
#
# COMPACT_ATOMS: atom_id res chain seq x y z
N MET A 1 9.98 -9.64 -20.82
CA MET A 1 9.27 -9.97 -19.58
C MET A 1 10.12 -9.51 -18.42
N SER A 2 9.73 -8.42 -17.80
CA SER A 2 10.35 -7.90 -16.58
C SER A 2 9.49 -8.28 -15.38
N HIS A 3 10.10 -8.72 -14.30
CA HIS A 3 9.42 -8.86 -13.01
C HIS A 3 9.89 -7.74 -12.10
N ILE A 4 8.96 -6.87 -11.74
CA ILE A 4 9.20 -5.73 -10.87
C ILE A 4 8.62 -6.03 -9.50
N VAL A 5 9.42 -5.77 -8.48
CA VAL A 5 9.04 -5.96 -7.08
C VAL A 5 9.07 -4.61 -6.38
N VAL A 6 7.96 -4.24 -5.75
CA VAL A 6 7.86 -3.10 -4.84
C VAL A 6 7.98 -3.64 -3.42
N LEU A 7 9.04 -3.25 -2.71
CA LEU A 7 9.25 -3.63 -1.33
C LEU A 7 8.69 -2.55 -0.40
N GLY A 8 7.61 -2.88 0.30
CA GLY A 8 6.86 -2.02 1.21
C GLY A 8 5.58 -1.48 0.57
N ALA A 9 4.46 -1.58 1.29
CA ALA A 9 3.15 -1.04 0.91
C ALA A 9 2.72 0.12 1.83
N GLY A 10 3.66 1.01 2.15
CA GLY A 10 3.34 2.32 2.73
C GLY A 10 2.79 3.27 1.67
N LEU A 11 2.63 4.56 2.00
CA LEU A 11 2.07 5.55 1.06
C LEU A 11 2.76 5.53 -0.31
N GLY A 12 4.09 5.61 -0.29
CA GLY A 12 4.89 5.62 -1.53
C GLY A 12 4.82 4.31 -2.29
N GLY A 13 4.98 3.17 -1.61
CA GLY A 13 5.00 1.85 -2.27
C GLY A 13 3.66 1.46 -2.89
N THR A 14 2.55 1.75 -2.19
CA THR A 14 1.20 1.53 -2.70
C THR A 14 0.92 2.37 -3.93
N ILE A 15 1.24 3.67 -3.90
CA ILE A 15 1.10 4.56 -5.07
C ILE A 15 1.99 4.07 -6.22
N MET A 16 3.25 3.72 -5.95
CA MET A 16 4.15 3.19 -6.97
C MET A 16 3.56 1.95 -7.64
N ALA A 17 3.00 1.02 -6.87
CA ALA A 17 2.42 -0.20 -7.43
C ALA A 17 1.27 0.10 -8.41
N TYR A 18 0.37 1.02 -8.08
CA TYR A 18 -0.72 1.43 -8.98
C TYR A 18 -0.17 2.17 -10.22
N GLU A 19 0.70 3.16 -10.03
CA GLU A 19 1.32 3.91 -11.13
C GLU A 19 2.16 3.03 -12.06
N MET A 20 2.82 2.00 -11.51
CA MET A 20 3.58 1.05 -12.29
C MET A 20 2.67 0.18 -13.12
N ARG A 21 1.54 -0.29 -12.55
CA ARG A 21 0.61 -1.17 -13.25
C ARG A 21 0.14 -0.57 -14.58
N ASP A 22 -0.08 0.74 -14.63
CA ASP A 22 -0.50 1.45 -15.85
C ASP A 22 0.61 1.56 -16.92
N LYS A 23 1.88 1.38 -16.52
CA LYS A 23 3.06 1.48 -17.40
C LYS A 23 3.58 0.12 -17.86
N LEU A 24 3.10 -0.97 -17.26
CA LEU A 24 3.56 -2.32 -17.59
C LEU A 24 3.01 -2.80 -18.93
N ARG A 25 3.82 -3.60 -19.62
CA ARG A 25 3.35 -4.39 -20.75
C ARG A 25 2.50 -5.54 -20.23
N SER A 26 1.66 -6.12 -21.08
CA SER A 26 0.82 -7.28 -20.74
C SER A 26 1.60 -8.44 -20.13
N ASP A 27 2.84 -8.62 -20.58
CA ASP A 27 3.68 -9.77 -20.22
C ASP A 27 4.60 -9.46 -19.04
N ASP A 28 4.59 -8.24 -18.51
CA ASP A 28 5.39 -7.90 -17.34
C ASP A 28 4.63 -8.25 -16.04
N ARG A 29 5.38 -8.60 -15.00
CA ARG A 29 4.81 -8.96 -13.69
C ARG A 29 5.13 -7.90 -12.66
N LEU A 30 4.14 -7.55 -11.84
CA LEU A 30 4.30 -6.71 -10.65
C LEU A 30 4.03 -7.54 -9.40
N SER A 31 4.83 -7.37 -8.37
CA SER A 31 4.55 -7.92 -7.03
C SER A 31 4.86 -6.88 -5.98
N VAL A 32 3.96 -6.73 -5.01
CA VAL A 32 4.18 -5.89 -3.83
C VAL A 32 4.47 -6.83 -2.67
N VAL A 33 5.56 -6.61 -1.96
CA VAL A 33 5.94 -7.39 -0.79
C VAL A 33 5.97 -6.46 0.41
N THR A 34 5.16 -6.75 1.42
CA THR A 34 5.07 -5.93 2.62
C THR A 34 4.86 -6.79 3.87
N LEU A 35 5.03 -6.19 5.04
CA LEU A 35 4.78 -6.85 6.32
C LEU A 35 3.29 -6.71 6.66
N GLY A 36 2.57 -7.83 6.68
CA GLY A 36 1.12 -7.85 6.87
C GLY A 36 0.35 -7.62 5.57
N THR A 37 -0.97 -7.39 5.68
CA THR A 37 -1.88 -7.26 4.53
C THR A 37 -2.52 -5.88 4.41
N SER A 38 -2.41 -5.02 5.44
CA SER A 38 -3.12 -3.74 5.48
C SER A 38 -2.22 -2.54 5.24
N TYR A 39 -2.70 -1.57 4.46
CA TYR A 39 -2.21 -0.20 4.47
C TYR A 39 -2.76 0.55 5.68
N SER A 40 -1.97 1.47 6.24
CA SER A 40 -2.40 2.43 7.26
C SER A 40 -2.00 3.85 6.87
N PHE A 41 -2.94 4.78 6.95
CA PHE A 41 -2.66 6.20 6.76
C PHE A 41 -2.00 6.78 8.03
N VAL A 42 -0.69 6.59 8.13
CA VAL A 42 0.16 6.91 9.29
C VAL A 42 -0.08 8.30 9.89
N PRO A 43 -0.30 9.39 9.11
CA PRO A 43 -0.56 10.72 9.69
C PRO A 43 -1.78 10.79 10.61
N SER A 44 -2.75 9.87 10.51
CA SER A 44 -3.93 9.83 11.38
C SER A 44 -3.73 9.10 12.72
N ASN A 45 -2.57 8.49 12.95
CA ASN A 45 -2.29 7.77 14.21
C ASN A 45 -2.51 8.61 15.49
N PRO A 46 -2.20 9.92 15.54
CA PRO A 46 -2.51 10.74 16.71
C PRO A 46 -4.01 10.81 17.02
N TRP A 47 -4.87 10.80 16.01
CA TRP A 47 -6.33 10.84 16.19
C TRP A 47 -6.87 9.51 16.69
N VAL A 48 -6.30 8.40 16.24
CA VAL A 48 -6.61 7.07 16.79
C VAL A 48 -6.21 7.00 18.26
N ALA A 49 -5.03 7.53 18.61
CA ALA A 49 -4.52 7.50 19.98
C ALA A 49 -5.39 8.27 20.99
N VAL A 50 -6.10 9.32 20.55
CA VAL A 50 -7.00 10.12 21.39
C VAL A 50 -8.49 9.79 21.18
N GLY A 51 -8.80 8.72 20.45
CA GLY A 51 -10.18 8.25 20.25
C GLY A 51 -11.04 9.13 19.33
N TRP A 52 -10.44 9.96 18.48
CA TRP A 52 -11.15 10.72 17.45
C TRP A 52 -11.42 9.92 16.17
N ARG A 53 -10.72 8.79 16.01
CA ARG A 53 -10.86 7.84 14.91
C ARG A 53 -10.70 6.42 15.42
N GLU A 54 -11.37 5.48 14.78
CA GLU A 54 -11.13 4.05 14.97
C GLU A 54 -10.03 3.56 14.01
N ARG A 55 -9.45 2.39 14.28
CA ARG A 55 -8.41 1.82 13.41
C ARG A 55 -8.92 1.63 11.98
N ASP A 56 -10.16 1.17 11.86
CA ASP A 56 -10.78 0.83 10.57
C ASP A 56 -11.07 2.09 9.74
N ASP A 57 -11.13 3.28 10.36
CA ASP A 57 -11.25 4.56 9.64
C ASP A 57 -9.97 4.93 8.87
N VAL A 58 -8.83 4.32 9.21
CA VAL A 58 -7.49 4.75 8.73
C VAL A 58 -6.69 3.61 8.11
N THR A 59 -7.30 2.43 7.93
CA THR A 59 -6.66 1.26 7.33
C THR A 59 -7.44 0.73 6.14
N VAL A 60 -6.72 0.14 5.19
CA VAL A 60 -7.30 -0.53 4.00
C VAL A 60 -6.65 -1.90 3.86
N ASP A 61 -7.44 -2.94 3.61
CA ASP A 61 -6.90 -4.26 3.26
C ASP A 61 -6.38 -4.25 1.81
N LEU A 62 -5.15 -4.72 1.62
CA LEU A 62 -4.50 -4.79 0.30
C LEU A 62 -4.51 -6.22 -0.28
N ALA A 63 -4.96 -7.21 0.49
CA ALA A 63 -4.99 -8.62 0.09
C ALA A 63 -6.28 -9.01 -0.64
#